data_AF-A0AAW8GY96-F1
#
_entry.id   AF-A0AAW8GY96-F1
#
_cell.length_a   1.000
_cell.length_b   1.000
_cell.length_c   1.000
_cell.angle_alpha   90.00
_cell.angle_beta   90.00
_cell.angle_gamma   90.00
#
_symmetry.space_group_name_H-M   'P 1'
#
loop_
_entity.id
_entity.type
_entity.pdbx_description
1 polymer ?
#
loop_
_entity_poly.entity_id
_entity_poly.type
_entity_poly.pdbx_seq_one_letter_code
_entity_poly.pdbx_strand_id
1 'polypeptide(L)'
;MLRKRSQIRDYQSEARLFRNRAIVSFIAIIMLVGVLLTNLYHIQINQYQDYKTRSNDNRIKIVPIAPNRGLIYDRNGVLLAENRPVFNLEITPEQVRDMDDTITRLQQYLTISPEKIATFEKERRQTRRFNSVPLLTQLTPEEVAIFSVNQHKFPGVSVSASLKRYYPYGEVLTHVIGYVSRINDRDMERLEREERSANYQATRDIGKLGIERFYEDVLHGTAGYQEVEVNSRGRIIRTLKYVPPVAGKDIVLSLDIDLQLYVHKLLDGRRGSIVVLDPKDNGVLTMASSPSYDPN
;
A
#
# COMPACT_ATOMS: atom_id res chain seq x y z
N MET A 1 -24.90 -2.81 96.63
CA MET A 1 -24.77 -4.06 95.85
C MET A 1 -25.66 -3.97 94.62
N LEU A 2 -25.10 -3.72 93.43
CA LEU A 2 -25.85 -3.70 92.17
C LEU A 2 -25.96 -5.13 91.61
N ARG A 3 -27.17 -5.69 91.59
CA ARG A 3 -27.47 -6.98 90.95
C ARG A 3 -27.24 -6.87 89.44
N LYS A 4 -26.21 -7.55 88.94
CA LYS A 4 -25.98 -7.77 87.50
C LYS A 4 -27.08 -8.69 86.98
N ARG A 5 -28.03 -8.17 86.20
CA ARG A 5 -29.07 -8.98 85.54
C ARG A 5 -28.40 -9.86 84.48
N SER A 6 -28.52 -11.17 84.65
CA SER A 6 -28.18 -12.16 83.63
C SER A 6 -29.15 -12.04 82.45
N GLN A 7 -28.66 -11.67 81.27
CA GLN A 7 -29.41 -11.78 80.02
C GLN A 7 -29.49 -13.27 79.66
N ILE A 8 -30.70 -13.83 79.68
CA ILE A 8 -30.97 -15.17 79.15
C ILE A 8 -30.77 -15.09 77.63
N ARG A 9 -29.67 -15.63 77.13
CA ARG A 9 -29.40 -15.77 75.68
C ARG A 9 -30.31 -16.86 75.13
N ASP A 10 -31.28 -16.45 74.32
CA ASP A 10 -32.16 -17.38 73.62
C ASP A 10 -31.50 -17.81 72.30
N TYR A 11 -30.75 -18.90 72.38
CA TYR A 11 -30.06 -19.51 71.25
C TYR A 11 -31.02 -19.88 70.10
N GLN A 12 -32.32 -20.13 70.38
CA GLN A 12 -33.27 -20.51 69.33
C GLN A 12 -33.76 -19.32 68.51
N SER A 13 -33.83 -18.12 69.09
CA SER A 13 -34.16 -16.90 68.35
C SER A 13 -32.95 -16.36 67.59
N GLU A 14 -31.74 -16.42 68.16
CA GLU A 14 -30.50 -16.07 67.45
C GLU A 14 -30.27 -17.01 66.23
N ALA A 15 -30.46 -18.32 66.39
CA ALA A 15 -30.34 -19.29 65.30
C ALA A 15 -31.40 -19.09 64.20
N ARG A 16 -32.64 -18.75 64.55
CA ARG A 16 -33.71 -18.42 63.58
C ARG A 16 -33.40 -17.15 62.81
N LEU A 17 -32.89 -16.13 63.48
CA LEU A 17 -32.51 -14.85 62.87
C LEU A 17 -31.31 -15.01 61.93
N PHE A 18 -30.32 -15.82 62.31
CA PHE A 18 -29.21 -16.21 61.45
C PHE A 18 -29.69 -17.01 60.22
N ARG A 19 -30.54 -18.01 60.42
CA ARG A 19 -31.10 -18.82 59.32
C ARG A 19 -31.90 -17.98 58.32
N ASN A 20 -32.74 -17.06 58.80
CA ASN A 20 -33.51 -16.19 57.93
C ASN A 20 -32.61 -15.24 57.12
N ARG A 21 -31.56 -14.68 57.74
CA ARG A 21 -30.55 -13.89 57.02
C ARG A 21 -29.81 -14.71 55.97
N ALA A 22 -29.44 -15.94 56.30
CA ALA A 22 -28.78 -16.85 55.35
C ALA A 22 -29.67 -17.16 54.14
N ILE A 23 -30.97 -17.42 54.36
CA ILE A 23 -31.94 -17.68 53.29
C ILE A 23 -32.13 -16.44 52.40
N VAL A 24 -32.30 -15.26 53.00
CA VAL A 24 -32.44 -14.00 52.25
C VAL A 24 -31.19 -13.71 51.41
N SER A 25 -30.00 -13.86 51.99
CA SER A 25 -28.74 -13.71 51.25
C SER A 25 -28.60 -14.73 50.12
N PHE A 26 -29.02 -15.97 50.35
CA PHE A 26 -28.97 -17.02 49.33
C PHE A 26 -29.90 -16.73 48.15
N ILE A 27 -31.13 -16.26 48.41
CA ILE A 27 -32.08 -15.83 47.37
C ILE A 27 -31.52 -14.62 46.60
N ALA A 28 -30.93 -13.64 47.30
CA ALA A 28 -30.30 -12.50 46.65
C ALA A 28 -29.14 -12.90 45.73
N ILE A 29 -28.31 -13.86 46.16
CA ILE A 29 -27.23 -14.43 45.34
C ILE A 29 -27.81 -15.13 44.10
N ILE A 30 -28.85 -15.95 44.25
CA ILE A 30 -29.50 -16.61 43.10
C ILE A 30 -30.05 -15.59 42.11
N MET A 31 -30.68 -14.53 42.60
CA MET A 31 -31.20 -13.46 41.73
C MET A 31 -30.07 -12.77 40.95
N LEU A 32 -28.97 -12.41 41.63
CA LEU A 32 -27.80 -11.81 40.99
C LEU A 32 -27.17 -12.74 39.94
N VAL A 33 -27.04 -14.03 40.24
CA VAL A 33 -26.56 -15.03 39.30
C VAL A 33 -27.51 -15.14 38.10
N GLY A 34 -28.83 -15.10 38.31
CA GLY A 34 -29.82 -15.09 37.24
C GLY A 34 -29.68 -13.88 36.31
N VAL A 35 -29.40 -12.69 36.85
CA VAL A 35 -29.10 -11.50 36.05
C VAL A 35 -27.83 -11.70 35.22
N LEU A 36 -26.77 -12.25 35.81
CA LEU A 36 -25.51 -12.54 35.10
C LEU A 36 -25.71 -13.57 33.97
N LEU A 37 -26.46 -14.65 34.22
CA LEU A 37 -26.75 -15.67 33.21
C LEU A 37 -27.61 -15.12 32.06
N THR A 38 -28.58 -14.27 32.38
CA THR A 38 -29.41 -13.60 31.36
C THR A 38 -28.56 -12.67 30.49
N ASN A 39 -27.66 -11.91 31.10
CA ASN A 39 -26.71 -11.07 30.37
C ASN A 39 -25.75 -11.91 29.51
N LEU A 40 -25.22 -13.00 30.05
CA LEU A 40 -24.36 -13.93 29.32
C LEU A 40 -25.07 -14.52 28.10
N TYR A 41 -26.32 -14.94 28.26
CA TYR A 41 -27.15 -15.44 27.16
C TYR A 41 -27.38 -14.37 26.10
N HIS A 42 -27.67 -13.13 26.51
CA HIS A 42 -27.86 -12.01 25.59
C HIS A 42 -26.61 -11.76 24.73
N ILE A 43 -25.43 -11.73 25.35
CA ILE A 43 -24.15 -11.53 24.65
C ILE A 43 -23.82 -12.74 23.76
N GLN A 44 -23.96 -13.96 24.27
CA GLN A 44 -23.52 -15.16 23.55
C GLN A 44 -24.45 -15.63 22.44
N ILE A 45 -25.76 -15.38 22.54
CA ILE A 45 -26.75 -15.87 21.56
C ILE A 45 -27.25 -14.74 20.69
N ASN A 46 -27.85 -13.70 21.29
CA ASN A 46 -28.50 -12.64 20.52
C ASN A 46 -27.48 -11.79 19.75
N GLN A 47 -26.30 -11.54 20.35
CA GLN A 47 -25.27 -10.69 19.76
C GLN A 47 -24.08 -11.49 19.18
N TYR A 48 -24.20 -12.82 19.07
CA TYR A 48 -23.11 -13.68 18.55
C TYR A 48 -22.61 -13.22 17.19
N GLN A 49 -23.52 -13.00 16.25
CA GLN A 49 -23.17 -12.62 14.88
C GLN A 49 -22.54 -11.23 14.82
N ASP A 50 -23.05 -10.28 15.62
CA ASP A 50 -22.52 -8.92 15.68
C ASP A 50 -21.10 -8.89 16.28
N TYR A 51 -20.85 -9.60 17.37
CA TYR A 51 -19.52 -9.66 17.99
C TYR A 51 -18.52 -10.49 17.19
N LYS A 52 -18.98 -11.56 16.52
CA LYS A 52 -18.13 -12.34 15.62
C LYS A 52 -17.74 -11.54 14.39
N THR A 53 -18.67 -10.77 13.81
CA THR A 53 -18.39 -9.87 12.68
C THR A 53 -17.45 -8.75 13.10
N ARG A 54 -17.71 -8.07 14.23
CA ARG A 54 -16.80 -7.05 14.78
C ARG A 54 -15.41 -7.61 15.12
N SER A 55 -15.31 -8.84 15.62
CA SER A 55 -14.03 -9.50 15.87
C SER A 55 -13.32 -9.88 14.57
N ASN A 56 -14.06 -10.21 13.51
CA ASN A 56 -13.51 -10.48 12.20
C ASN A 56 -13.06 -9.17 11.54
N ASP A 57 -13.83 -8.09 11.59
CA ASP A 57 -13.47 -6.78 11.03
C ASP A 57 -12.21 -6.19 11.69
N ASN A 58 -12.04 -6.43 13.00
CA ASN A 58 -10.82 -6.03 13.70
C ASN A 58 -9.58 -6.85 13.33
N ARG A 59 -9.79 -8.04 12.76
CA ARG A 59 -8.73 -9.02 12.48
C ARG A 59 -8.45 -9.19 10.99
N ILE A 60 -9.42 -8.92 10.12
CA ILE A 60 -9.32 -9.09 8.67
C ILE A 60 -9.08 -7.70 8.07
N LYS A 61 -7.95 -7.54 7.39
CA LYS A 61 -7.63 -6.32 6.62
C LYS A 61 -7.66 -6.62 5.14
N ILE A 62 -8.17 -5.67 4.37
CA ILE A 62 -8.06 -5.68 2.91
C ILE A 62 -6.78 -4.94 2.54
N VAL A 63 -5.89 -5.62 1.82
CA VAL A 63 -4.65 -5.04 1.29
C VAL A 63 -4.78 -4.99 -0.24
N PRO A 64 -4.74 -3.79 -0.85
CA PRO A 64 -4.86 -3.64 -2.29
C PRO A 64 -3.58 -4.14 -3.00
N ILE A 65 -3.73 -4.60 -4.23
CA ILE A 65 -2.64 -5.11 -5.07
C ILE A 65 -2.66 -4.34 -6.38
N ALA A 66 -1.54 -3.69 -6.71
CA ALA A 66 -1.42 -2.90 -7.93
C ALA A 66 -1.47 -3.79 -9.19
N PRO A 67 -2.14 -3.35 -10.26
CA PRO A 67 -2.11 -4.02 -11.55
C PRO A 67 -0.80 -3.76 -12.30
N ASN A 68 -0.47 -4.67 -13.20
CA ASN A 68 0.58 -4.43 -14.18
C ASN A 68 0.06 -3.44 -15.23
N ARG A 69 0.81 -2.37 -15.48
CA ARG A 69 0.46 -1.37 -16.49
C ARG A 69 0.62 -1.94 -17.90
N GLY A 70 -0.29 -1.63 -18.82
CA GLY A 70 -0.22 -2.06 -20.22
C GLY A 70 1.03 -1.54 -20.93
N LEU A 71 1.55 -2.31 -21.87
CA LEU A 71 2.69 -1.97 -22.70
C LEU A 71 2.27 -1.06 -23.86
N ILE A 72 3.19 -0.22 -24.33
CA ILE A 72 2.94 0.66 -25.49
C ILE A 72 3.80 0.19 -26.64
N TYR A 73 3.15 -0.07 -27.77
CA TYR A 73 3.78 -0.52 -28.99
C TYR A 73 3.63 0.52 -30.11
N ASP A 74 4.60 0.49 -31.00
CA ASP A 74 4.57 1.09 -32.32
C ASP A 74 3.65 0.30 -33.28
N ARG A 75 3.28 0.89 -34.43
CA ARG A 75 2.56 0.21 -35.52
C ARG A 75 3.23 -1.08 -35.99
N ASN A 76 4.55 -1.17 -35.88
CA ASN A 76 5.37 -2.32 -36.28
C ASN A 76 5.58 -3.34 -35.14
N GLY A 77 4.94 -3.15 -33.98
CA GLY A 77 5.06 -4.05 -32.82
C GLY A 77 6.31 -3.83 -31.97
N VAL A 78 7.03 -2.73 -32.15
CA VAL A 78 8.21 -2.36 -31.37
C VAL A 78 7.78 -1.74 -30.04
N LEU A 79 8.42 -2.14 -28.93
CA LEU A 79 8.11 -1.62 -27.59
C LEU A 79 8.60 -0.19 -27.40
N LEU A 80 7.67 0.73 -27.16
CA LEU A 80 7.94 2.15 -26.90
C LEU A 80 7.94 2.49 -25.41
N ALA A 81 7.14 1.78 -24.61
CA ALA A 81 7.15 1.86 -23.16
C ALA A 81 6.87 0.48 -22.55
N GLU A 82 7.74 0.06 -21.63
CA GLU A 82 7.68 -1.25 -20.98
C GLU A 82 7.82 -1.14 -19.46
N ASN A 83 7.52 -2.21 -18.74
CA ASN A 83 7.74 -2.28 -17.30
C ASN A 83 8.95 -3.18 -17.02
N ARG A 84 10.01 -2.61 -16.42
CA ARG A 84 11.20 -3.37 -16.02
C ARG A 84 11.18 -3.65 -14.52
N PRO A 85 11.57 -4.86 -14.09
CA PRO A 85 11.79 -5.13 -12.68
C PRO A 85 12.96 -4.29 -12.19
N VAL A 86 12.74 -3.57 -11.08
CA VAL A 86 13.76 -2.84 -10.34
C VAL A 86 13.76 -3.29 -8.90
N PHE A 87 14.95 -3.36 -8.32
CA PHE A 87 15.12 -3.67 -6.90
C PHE A 87 15.13 -2.38 -6.11
N ASN A 88 14.40 -2.36 -4.99
CA ASN A 88 14.36 -1.26 -4.05
C ASN A 88 14.80 -1.75 -2.67
N LEU A 89 15.45 -0.88 -1.91
CA LEU A 89 15.81 -1.12 -0.53
C LEU A 89 14.72 -0.49 0.33
N GLU A 90 13.94 -1.31 1.02
CA GLU A 90 12.83 -0.85 1.84
C GLU A 90 13.10 -1.10 3.33
N ILE A 91 12.62 -0.19 4.16
CA ILE A 91 12.72 -0.26 5.61
C ILE A 91 11.32 -0.34 6.21
N THR A 92 11.08 -1.31 7.07
CA THR A 92 9.90 -1.40 7.93
C THR A 92 10.22 -0.74 9.27
N PRO A 93 9.78 0.50 9.53
CA PRO A 93 10.26 1.28 10.66
C PRO A 93 10.04 0.62 12.03
N GLU A 94 8.99 -0.18 12.20
CA GLU A 94 8.66 -0.86 13.46
C GLU A 94 9.59 -2.04 13.79
N GLN A 95 10.34 -2.53 12.81
CA GLN A 95 11.31 -3.61 13.01
C GLN A 95 12.71 -3.07 13.29
N VAL A 96 12.91 -1.75 13.12
CA VAL A 96 14.18 -1.07 13.35
C VAL A 96 14.17 -0.45 14.75
N ARG A 97 15.21 -0.75 15.54
CA ARG A 97 15.35 -0.19 16.91
C ARG A 97 15.81 1.26 16.89
N ASP A 98 16.87 1.52 16.13
CA ASP A 98 17.49 2.83 15.97
C ASP A 98 17.64 3.11 14.48
N MET A 99 16.88 4.08 13.98
CA MET A 99 16.84 4.40 12.55
C MET A 99 18.12 5.10 12.11
N ASP A 100 18.65 6.01 12.94
CA ASP A 100 19.81 6.83 12.58
C ASP A 100 21.07 5.97 12.55
N ASP A 101 21.24 5.06 13.52
CA ASP A 101 22.31 4.05 13.49
C ASP A 101 22.19 3.13 12.28
N THR A 102 20.97 2.66 11.98
CA THR A 102 20.73 1.76 10.84
C THR A 102 21.10 2.41 9.51
N ILE A 103 20.69 3.67 9.29
CA ILE A 103 21.03 4.42 8.08
C ILE A 103 22.54 4.66 8.00
N THR A 104 23.17 5.05 9.11
CA THR A 104 24.63 5.27 9.18
C THR A 104 25.41 4.00 8.85
N ARG A 105 24.95 2.85 9.35
CA ARG A 105 25.56 1.55 9.03
C ARG A 105 25.30 1.12 7.60
N LEU A 106 24.13 1.43 7.03
CA LEU A 106 23.84 1.16 5.61
C LEU A 106 24.73 1.99 4.67
N GLN A 107 25.05 3.23 5.06
CA GLN A 107 25.97 4.11 4.31
C GLN A 107 27.39 3.53 4.17
N GLN A 108 27.79 2.58 5.02
CA GLN A 108 29.08 1.88 4.90
C GLN A 108 29.10 0.88 3.73
N TYR A 109 27.93 0.43 3.26
CA TYR A 109 27.80 -0.58 2.21
C TYR A 109 27.21 0.00 0.91
N LEU A 110 26.37 1.03 1.01
CA LEU A 110 25.63 1.60 -0.09
C LEU A 110 25.78 3.12 -0.12
N THR A 111 25.81 3.70 -1.32
CA THR A 111 25.91 5.15 -1.49
C THR A 111 24.53 5.78 -1.27
N ILE A 112 24.27 6.26 -0.04
CA ILE A 112 23.02 6.94 0.30
C ILE A 112 23.28 8.43 0.48
N SER A 113 22.74 9.25 -0.43
CA SER A 113 22.86 10.71 -0.36
C SER A 113 21.96 11.32 0.72
N PRO A 114 22.32 12.49 1.28
CA PRO A 114 21.48 13.19 2.26
C PRO A 114 20.07 13.52 1.75
N GLU A 115 19.93 13.79 0.45
CA GLU A 115 18.64 14.06 -0.19
C GLU A 115 17.70 12.84 -0.17
N LYS A 116 18.25 11.63 -0.35
CA LYS A 116 17.47 10.38 -0.26
C LYS A 116 17.00 10.15 1.17
N ILE A 117 17.84 10.43 2.17
CA ILE A 117 17.47 10.33 3.59
C ILE A 117 16.33 11.31 3.92
N ALA A 118 16.43 12.56 3.45
CA ALA A 118 15.37 13.56 3.66
C ALA A 118 14.03 13.13 3.01
N THR A 119 14.09 12.56 1.81
CA THR A 119 12.91 12.03 1.11
C THR A 119 12.30 10.85 1.87
N PHE A 120 13.13 9.91 2.31
CA PHE A 120 12.73 8.77 3.12
C PHE A 120 12.03 9.20 4.42
N GLU A 121 12.59 10.18 5.14
CA GLU A 121 12.00 10.68 6.39
C GLU A 121 10.64 11.36 6.17
N LYS A 122 10.48 12.08 5.04
CA LYS A 122 9.18 12.63 4.64
C LYS A 122 8.16 11.52 4.38
N GLU A 123 8.53 10.50 3.61
CA GLU A 123 7.65 9.36 3.29
C GLU A 123 7.32 8.53 4.53
N ARG A 124 8.28 8.33 5.42
CA ARG A 124 8.12 7.61 6.69
C ARG A 124 7.04 8.24 7.58
N ARG A 125 6.98 9.58 7.62
CA ARG A 125 5.95 10.30 8.40
C ARG A 125 4.55 10.16 7.84
N GLN A 126 4.43 10.01 6.51
CA GLN A 126 3.16 9.84 5.81
C GLN A 126 2.68 8.39 5.75
N THR A 127 3.62 7.45 5.89
CA THR A 127 3.34 6.02 5.78
C THR A 127 2.71 5.49 7.07
N ARG A 128 1.66 4.69 6.92
CA ARG A 128 1.01 4.01 8.06
C ARG A 128 1.96 3.02 8.71
N ARG A 129 1.79 2.82 10.02
CA ARG A 129 2.58 1.85 10.78
C ARG A 129 2.54 0.45 10.16
N PHE A 130 3.66 -0.26 10.21
CA PHE A 130 3.91 -1.62 9.70
C PHE A 130 4.03 -1.75 8.18
N ASN A 131 3.94 -0.65 7.43
CA ASN A 131 4.24 -0.64 6.01
C ASN A 131 5.72 -0.33 5.79
N SER A 132 6.31 -0.95 4.78
CA SER A 132 7.66 -0.67 4.34
C SER A 132 7.73 0.67 3.60
N VAL A 133 8.84 1.38 3.78
CA VAL A 133 9.14 2.68 3.16
C VAL A 133 10.42 2.52 2.33
N PRO A 134 10.42 2.86 1.04
CA PRO A 134 11.61 2.75 0.21
C PRO A 134 12.65 3.80 0.63
N LEU A 135 13.87 3.36 0.96
CA LEU A 135 15.02 4.22 1.21
C LEU A 135 15.81 4.49 -0.08
N LEU A 136 16.11 3.43 -0.84
CA LEU A 136 16.73 3.51 -2.15
C LEU A 136 15.84 2.82 -3.18
N THR A 137 15.85 3.35 -4.40
CA THR A 137 15.08 2.82 -5.52
C THR A 137 16.04 2.54 -6.67
N GLN A 138 15.76 1.52 -7.48
CA GLN A 138 16.59 1.11 -8.62
C GLN A 138 18.04 0.75 -8.24
N LEU A 139 18.21 -0.14 -7.26
CA LEU A 139 19.54 -0.65 -6.90
C LEU A 139 20.16 -1.41 -8.07
N THR A 140 21.48 -1.27 -8.22
CA THR A 140 22.24 -2.08 -9.19
C THR A 140 22.34 -3.53 -8.70
N PRO A 141 22.56 -4.50 -9.60
CA PRO A 141 22.78 -5.90 -9.20
C PRO A 141 23.90 -6.06 -8.16
N GLU A 142 24.96 -5.24 -8.26
CA GLU A 142 26.09 -5.22 -7.33
C GLU A 142 25.65 -4.73 -5.94
N GLU A 143 24.88 -3.64 -5.87
CA GLU A 143 24.35 -3.12 -4.61
C GLU A 143 23.39 -4.11 -3.94
N VAL A 144 22.54 -4.77 -4.73
CA VAL A 144 21.65 -5.84 -4.25
C VAL A 144 22.48 -6.98 -3.66
N ALA A 145 23.56 -7.40 -4.32
CA ALA A 145 24.42 -8.47 -3.84
C ALA A 145 25.13 -8.09 -2.53
N ILE A 146 25.72 -6.88 -2.47
CA ILE A 146 26.40 -6.35 -1.28
C ILE A 146 25.45 -6.33 -0.08
N PHE A 147 24.23 -5.82 -0.28
CA PHE A 147 23.24 -5.78 0.79
C PHE A 147 22.76 -7.18 1.18
N SER A 148 22.47 -8.05 0.21
CA SER A 148 21.93 -9.40 0.47
C SER A 148 22.83 -10.23 1.37
N VAL A 149 24.16 -10.15 1.19
CA VAL A 149 25.14 -10.83 2.08
C VAL A 149 25.08 -10.28 3.51
N ASN A 150 24.79 -9.00 3.68
CA ASN A 150 24.76 -8.32 4.96
C ASN A 150 23.36 -8.18 5.58
N GLN A 151 22.31 -8.67 4.90
CA GLN A 151 20.91 -8.47 5.31
C GLN A 151 20.62 -8.92 6.74
N HIS A 152 21.25 -10.00 7.21
CA HIS A 152 21.14 -10.50 8.58
C HIS A 152 21.54 -9.47 9.66
N LYS A 153 22.35 -8.46 9.32
CA LYS A 153 22.80 -7.39 10.21
C LYS A 153 21.81 -6.23 10.33
N PHE A 154 20.78 -6.20 9.48
CA PHE A 154 19.83 -5.09 9.34
C PHE A 154 18.38 -5.56 9.52
N PRO A 155 17.94 -5.84 10.77
CA PRO A 155 16.55 -6.19 11.04
C PRO A 155 15.60 -5.08 10.56
N GLY A 156 14.56 -5.43 9.81
CA GLY A 156 13.60 -4.48 9.27
C GLY A 156 13.99 -3.86 7.94
N VAL A 157 15.15 -4.19 7.38
CA VAL A 157 15.57 -3.75 6.04
C VAL A 157 15.52 -4.94 5.08
N SER A 158 14.91 -4.75 3.91
CA SER A 158 14.74 -5.79 2.91
C SER A 158 14.86 -5.24 1.49
N VAL A 159 15.29 -6.09 0.56
CA VAL A 159 15.20 -5.80 -0.87
C VAL A 159 13.84 -6.25 -1.37
N SER A 160 13.07 -5.34 -1.95
CA SER A 160 11.83 -5.63 -2.65
C SER A 160 12.05 -5.53 -4.16
N ALA A 161 11.35 -6.37 -4.93
CA ALA A 161 11.25 -6.20 -6.37
C ALA A 161 9.95 -5.46 -6.69
N SER A 162 10.03 -4.45 -7.54
CA SER A 162 8.88 -3.71 -8.06
C SER A 162 9.02 -3.49 -9.56
N LEU A 163 7.93 -3.20 -10.25
CA LEU A 163 7.99 -2.83 -11.67
C LEU A 163 8.08 -1.30 -11.78
N LYS A 164 9.07 -0.80 -12.53
CA LYS A 164 9.15 0.61 -12.92
C LYS A 164 8.95 0.74 -14.43
N ARG A 165 8.26 1.79 -14.84
CA ARG A 165 8.10 2.14 -16.25
C ARG A 165 9.45 2.55 -16.85
N TYR A 166 9.73 2.07 -18.06
CA TYR A 166 10.97 2.31 -18.79
C TYR A 166 10.66 2.65 -20.26
N TYR A 167 11.36 3.66 -20.78
CA TYR A 167 11.21 4.18 -22.13
C TYR A 167 12.51 3.94 -22.93
N PRO A 168 12.57 2.90 -23.78
CA PRO A 168 13.81 2.52 -24.49
C PRO A 168 14.38 3.61 -25.40
N TYR A 169 13.52 4.47 -25.94
CA TYR A 169 13.91 5.53 -26.89
C TYR A 169 14.06 6.92 -26.25
N GLY A 170 13.96 7.00 -24.92
CA GLY A 170 14.24 8.22 -24.14
C GLY A 170 13.61 9.49 -24.72
N GLU A 171 14.46 10.49 -24.98
CA GLU A 171 14.07 11.84 -25.40
C GLU A 171 13.28 11.91 -26.72
N VAL A 172 13.41 10.91 -27.59
CA VAL A 172 12.82 10.92 -28.94
C VAL A 172 11.28 10.92 -28.89
N LEU A 173 10.71 10.36 -27.83
CA LEU A 173 9.29 10.08 -27.69
C LEU A 173 8.60 10.86 -26.58
N THR A 174 9.35 11.65 -25.79
CA THR A 174 8.88 12.26 -24.54
C THR A 174 7.61 13.07 -24.67
N HIS A 175 7.48 13.88 -25.73
CA HIS A 175 6.30 14.74 -25.90
C HIS A 175 5.07 13.98 -26.36
N VAL A 176 5.24 12.86 -27.07
CA VAL A 176 4.14 12.07 -27.62
C VAL A 176 3.70 11.02 -26.63
N ILE A 177 4.63 10.16 -26.22
CA ILE A 177 4.37 9.09 -25.26
C ILE A 177 4.12 9.68 -23.87
N GLY A 178 4.90 10.69 -23.50
CA GLY A 178 4.88 11.23 -22.15
C GLY A 178 5.69 10.37 -21.19
N TYR A 179 5.38 10.53 -19.92
CA TYR A 179 5.98 9.75 -18.85
C TYR A 179 4.99 9.54 -17.71
N VAL A 180 5.30 8.58 -16.85
CA VAL A 180 4.64 8.38 -15.56
C VAL A 180 5.54 8.92 -14.47
N SER A 181 4.94 9.49 -13.44
CA SER A 181 5.68 9.80 -12.22
C SER A 181 4.76 9.72 -11.02
N ARG A 182 5.37 9.83 -9.84
CA ARG A 182 4.68 9.66 -8.56
C ARG A 182 3.43 10.53 -8.49
N ILE A 183 2.34 9.94 -8.00
CA ILE A 183 1.08 10.63 -7.72
C ILE A 183 1.36 11.75 -6.71
N ASN A 184 0.96 12.97 -7.05
CA ASN A 184 1.01 14.10 -6.14
C ASN A 184 -0.41 14.43 -5.62
N ASP A 185 -0.51 15.36 -4.68
CA ASP A 185 -1.79 15.73 -4.05
C ASP A 185 -2.84 16.18 -5.09
N ARG A 186 -2.43 16.88 -6.16
CA ARG A 186 -3.35 17.32 -7.24
C ARG A 186 -3.87 16.15 -8.07
N ASP A 187 -3.03 15.14 -8.31
CA ASP A 187 -3.48 13.93 -8.99
C ASP A 187 -4.43 13.14 -8.10
N MET A 188 -4.18 13.09 -6.79
CA MET A 188 -5.07 12.43 -5.85
C MET A 188 -6.44 13.13 -5.77
N GLU A 189 -6.47 14.45 -5.68
CA GLU A 189 -7.70 15.25 -5.76
C GLU A 189 -8.44 15.03 -7.09
N ARG A 190 -7.72 14.88 -8.20
CA ARG A 190 -8.32 14.53 -9.50
C ARG A 190 -8.94 13.14 -9.46
N LEU A 191 -8.21 12.14 -8.99
CA LEU A 191 -8.69 10.76 -8.87
C LEU A 191 -9.88 10.64 -7.92
N GLU A 192 -9.93 11.42 -6.85
CA GLU A 192 -11.07 11.46 -5.94
C GLU A 192 -12.31 12.08 -6.61
N ARG A 193 -12.15 13.19 -7.34
CA ARG A 193 -13.24 13.80 -8.12
C ARG A 193 -13.78 12.91 -9.23
N GLU A 194 -12.91 12.09 -9.83
CA GLU A 194 -13.27 11.12 -10.86
C GLU A 194 -13.77 9.79 -10.29
N GLU A 195 -13.92 9.66 -8.96
CA GLU A 195 -14.32 8.41 -8.26
C GLU A 195 -13.40 7.21 -8.52
N ARG A 196 -12.13 7.49 -8.85
CA ARG A 196 -11.12 6.48 -9.21
C ARG A 196 -10.10 6.22 -8.10
N SER A 197 -10.08 7.02 -7.05
CA SER A 197 -9.12 6.90 -5.93
C SER A 197 -9.03 5.48 -5.34
N ALA A 198 -10.15 4.74 -5.32
CA ALA A 198 -10.18 3.34 -4.87
C ALA A 198 -9.31 2.40 -5.71
N ASN A 199 -9.26 2.60 -7.03
CA ASN A 199 -8.47 1.77 -7.94
C ASN A 199 -6.96 2.06 -7.87
N TYR A 200 -6.57 3.20 -7.27
CA TYR A 200 -5.18 3.66 -7.19
C TYR A 200 -4.57 3.47 -5.79
N GLN A 201 -5.25 2.81 -4.84
CA GLN A 201 -4.76 2.66 -3.46
C GLN A 201 -3.42 1.92 -3.35
N ALA A 202 -3.10 1.02 -4.28
CA ALA A 202 -1.82 0.32 -4.35
C ALA A 202 -0.86 0.90 -5.39
N THR A 203 -1.32 1.83 -6.21
CA THR A 203 -0.55 2.41 -7.33
C THR A 203 0.13 3.68 -6.86
N ARG A 204 1.43 3.81 -7.13
CA ARG A 204 2.23 4.97 -6.70
C ARG A 204 2.49 5.98 -7.82
N ASP A 205 2.40 5.56 -9.08
CA ASP A 205 2.75 6.35 -10.26
C ASP A 205 1.55 6.51 -11.20
N ILE A 206 1.48 7.65 -11.89
CA ILE A 206 0.41 7.98 -12.84
C ILE A 206 0.97 8.69 -14.06
N GLY A 207 0.35 8.50 -15.23
CA GLY A 207 0.69 9.22 -16.46
C GLY A 207 0.51 10.73 -16.33
N LYS A 208 1.56 11.48 -16.65
CA LYS A 208 1.62 12.95 -16.50
C LYS A 208 1.42 13.71 -17.81
N LEU A 209 1.83 13.11 -18.90
CA LEU A 209 1.84 13.72 -20.23
C LEU A 209 1.53 12.68 -21.31
N GLY A 210 1.21 13.15 -22.51
CA GLY A 210 1.18 12.34 -23.72
C GLY A 210 0.17 11.20 -23.69
N ILE A 211 0.49 10.13 -24.42
CA ILE A 211 -0.25 8.88 -24.48
C ILE A 211 -0.40 8.24 -23.09
N GLU A 212 0.64 8.29 -22.25
CA GLU A 212 0.62 7.75 -20.89
C GLU A 212 -0.50 8.38 -20.05
N ARG A 213 -0.71 9.69 -20.16
CA ARG A 213 -1.81 10.37 -19.46
C ARG A 213 -3.15 10.21 -20.15
N PHE A 214 -3.19 10.29 -21.48
CA PHE A 214 -4.44 10.25 -22.23
C PHE A 214 -5.12 8.88 -22.13
N TYR A 215 -4.34 7.80 -22.23
CA TYR A 215 -4.81 6.42 -22.10
C TYR A 215 -4.57 5.84 -20.71
N GLU A 216 -4.39 6.66 -19.69
CA GLU A 216 -4.14 6.23 -18.30
C GLU A 216 -5.14 5.17 -17.83
N ASP A 217 -6.42 5.37 -18.13
CA ASP A 217 -7.52 4.49 -17.70
C ASP A 217 -7.41 3.08 -18.30
N VAL A 218 -6.97 3.02 -19.55
CA VAL A 218 -6.79 1.78 -20.31
C VAL A 218 -5.48 1.10 -19.91
N LEU A 219 -4.42 1.88 -19.75
CA LEU A 219 -3.07 1.43 -19.41
C LEU A 219 -2.95 0.98 -17.96
N HIS A 220 -3.69 1.57 -17.02
CA HIS A 220 -3.57 1.25 -15.60
C HIS A 220 -4.09 -0.15 -15.28
N GLY A 221 -5.28 -0.50 -15.78
CA GLY A 221 -5.97 -1.74 -15.40
C GLY A 221 -6.73 -1.60 -14.07
N THR A 222 -7.02 -2.73 -13.43
CA THR A 222 -7.86 -2.79 -12.22
C THR A 222 -7.11 -3.43 -11.06
N ALA A 223 -7.04 -2.73 -9.94
CA ALA A 223 -6.41 -3.22 -8.73
C ALA A 223 -7.14 -4.46 -8.18
N GLY A 224 -6.33 -5.43 -7.77
CA GLY A 224 -6.77 -6.58 -7.01
C GLY A 224 -6.75 -6.29 -5.53
N TYR A 225 -7.09 -7.27 -4.72
CA TYR A 225 -6.94 -7.18 -3.28
C TYR A 225 -6.77 -8.55 -2.64
N GLN A 226 -6.20 -8.56 -1.45
CA GLN A 226 -6.14 -9.74 -0.60
C GLN A 226 -6.73 -9.42 0.77
N GLU A 227 -7.52 -10.35 1.29
CA GLU A 227 -8.02 -10.33 2.67
C GLU A 227 -7.00 -11.06 3.55
N VAL A 228 -6.39 -10.36 4.48
CA VAL A 228 -5.35 -10.89 5.36
C VAL A 228 -5.78 -10.85 6.81
N GLU A 229 -5.55 -11.93 7.53
CA GLU A 229 -5.73 -11.97 8.98
C GLU A 229 -4.50 -11.34 9.64
N VAL A 230 -4.70 -10.27 10.41
CA VAL A 230 -3.64 -9.59 11.15
C VAL A 230 -3.75 -9.87 12.65
N ASN A 231 -2.60 -9.92 13.33
CA ASN A 231 -2.57 -9.99 14.78
C ASN A 231 -2.83 -8.60 15.43
N SER A 232 -2.90 -8.56 16.76
CA SER A 232 -3.06 -7.30 17.53
C SER A 232 -1.95 -6.27 17.29
N ARG A 233 -0.81 -6.68 16.71
CA ARG A 233 0.32 -5.83 16.32
C ARG A 233 0.32 -5.51 14.81
N GLY A 234 -0.75 -5.82 14.07
CA GLY A 234 -0.87 -5.50 12.65
C GLY A 234 -0.04 -6.39 11.69
N ARG A 235 0.63 -7.44 12.19
CA ARG A 235 1.36 -8.38 11.32
C ARG A 235 0.41 -9.35 10.65
N ILE A 236 0.63 -9.59 9.36
CA ILE A 236 -0.10 -10.57 8.56
C ILE A 236 0.24 -11.98 9.06
N ILE A 237 -0.77 -12.73 9.48
CA ILE A 237 -0.67 -14.14 9.90
C ILE A 237 -0.89 -15.04 8.69
N ARG A 238 -1.95 -14.77 7.91
CA ARG A 238 -2.32 -15.55 6.72
C ARG A 238 -3.22 -14.76 5.78
N THR A 239 -3.23 -15.16 4.52
CA THR A 239 -4.18 -14.68 3.51
C THR A 239 -5.41 -15.58 3.51
N LEU A 240 -6.59 -14.98 3.68
CA LEU A 240 -7.89 -15.65 3.70
C LEU A 240 -8.49 -15.74 2.29
N LYS A 241 -8.34 -14.67 1.50
CA LYS A 241 -8.85 -14.57 0.14
C LYS A 241 -7.88 -13.74 -0.69
N TYR A 242 -7.72 -14.12 -1.95
CA TYR A 242 -6.89 -13.42 -2.91
C TYR A 242 -7.71 -13.21 -4.19
N VAL A 243 -7.83 -11.95 -4.60
CA VAL A 243 -8.42 -11.55 -5.88
C VAL A 243 -7.32 -10.91 -6.70
N PRO A 244 -6.84 -11.56 -7.78
CA PRO A 244 -5.74 -11.03 -8.58
C PRO A 244 -6.13 -9.70 -9.24
N PRO A 245 -5.16 -8.78 -9.41
CA PRO A 245 -5.38 -7.59 -10.23
C PRO A 245 -5.56 -7.96 -11.70
N VAL A 246 -6.28 -7.11 -12.44
CA VAL A 246 -6.40 -7.19 -13.89
C VAL A 246 -5.39 -6.22 -14.50
N ALA A 247 -4.47 -6.74 -15.30
CA ALA A 247 -3.49 -5.91 -16.00
C ALA A 247 -4.17 -4.90 -16.93
N GLY A 248 -3.54 -3.74 -17.10
CA GLY A 248 -3.92 -2.77 -18.11
C GLY A 248 -3.79 -3.33 -19.52
N LYS A 249 -4.54 -2.76 -20.46
CA LYS A 249 -4.49 -3.20 -21.84
C LYS A 249 -3.29 -2.59 -22.54
N ASP A 250 -2.61 -3.42 -23.32
CA ASP A 250 -1.58 -2.98 -24.23
C ASP A 250 -2.20 -2.13 -25.35
N ILE A 251 -1.47 -1.11 -25.78
CA ILE A 251 -1.90 -0.22 -26.87
C ILE A 251 -0.88 -0.24 -27.99
N VAL A 252 -1.39 -0.24 -29.22
CA VAL A 252 -0.60 -0.14 -30.46
C VAL A 252 -0.89 1.23 -31.06
N LEU A 253 0.15 2.03 -31.24
CA LEU A 253 0.05 3.38 -31.81
C LEU A 253 0.23 3.33 -33.33
N SER A 254 -0.18 4.40 -34.01
CA SER A 254 0.10 4.61 -35.44
C SER A 254 1.53 5.09 -35.71
N LEU A 255 2.27 5.46 -34.67
CA LEU A 255 3.65 5.94 -34.76
C LEU A 255 4.53 4.88 -35.40
N ASP A 256 5.54 5.35 -36.14
CA ASP A 256 6.66 4.57 -36.66
C ASP A 256 7.96 5.10 -36.03
N ILE A 257 8.64 4.26 -35.26
CA ILE A 257 9.77 4.62 -34.44
C ILE A 257 11.01 4.92 -35.28
N ASP A 258 11.19 4.23 -36.39
CA ASP A 258 12.31 4.45 -37.29
C ASP A 258 12.18 5.82 -37.96
N LEU A 259 10.95 6.18 -38.38
CA LEU A 259 10.66 7.51 -38.90
C LEU A 259 10.80 8.59 -37.82
N GLN A 260 10.31 8.32 -36.60
CA GLN A 260 10.42 9.25 -35.48
C GLN A 260 11.89 9.54 -35.14
N LEU A 261 12.75 8.53 -35.08
CA LEU A 261 14.20 8.66 -34.86
C LEU A 261 14.85 9.50 -35.96
N TYR A 262 14.51 9.23 -37.22
CA TYR A 262 15.02 9.99 -38.35
C TYR A 262 14.64 11.47 -38.29
N VAL A 263 13.36 11.76 -38.04
CA VAL A 263 12.85 13.14 -37.94
C VAL A 263 13.42 13.87 -36.72
N HIS A 264 13.56 13.21 -35.58
CA HIS A 264 14.19 13.78 -34.40
C HIS A 264 15.64 14.19 -34.68
N LYS A 265 16.39 13.33 -35.39
CA LYS A 265 17.75 13.62 -35.83
C LYS A 265 17.82 14.82 -36.78
N LEU A 266 16.82 15.00 -37.67
CA LEU A 266 16.76 16.16 -38.56
C LEU A 266 16.54 17.49 -37.83
N LEU A 267 15.88 17.48 -36.67
CA LEU A 267 15.72 18.69 -35.86
C LEU A 267 17.06 19.18 -35.31
N ASP A 268 18.00 18.27 -35.01
CA ASP A 268 19.39 18.58 -34.62
C ASP A 268 19.48 19.65 -33.51
N GLY A 269 18.67 19.47 -32.45
CA GLY A 269 18.60 20.40 -31.31
C GLY A 269 17.98 21.77 -31.62
N ARG A 270 17.54 22.03 -32.85
CA ARG A 270 16.83 23.27 -33.21
C ARG A 270 15.44 23.27 -32.61
N ARG A 271 14.98 24.45 -32.19
CA ARG A 271 13.61 24.65 -31.69
C ARG A 271 12.61 24.45 -32.82
N GLY A 272 11.73 23.48 -32.70
CA GLY A 272 10.74 23.18 -33.73
C GLY A 272 9.93 21.92 -33.45
N SER A 273 8.92 21.70 -34.28
CA SER A 273 8.06 20.52 -34.24
C SER A 273 7.79 20.02 -35.65
N ILE A 274 7.75 18.70 -35.81
CA ILE A 274 7.42 18.04 -37.07
C ILE A 274 6.33 17.01 -36.81
N VAL A 275 5.26 17.07 -37.60
CA VAL A 275 4.17 16.08 -37.57
C VAL A 275 4.06 15.47 -38.96
N VAL A 276 4.07 14.14 -39.01
CA VAL A 276 3.88 13.37 -40.25
C VAL A 276 2.64 12.50 -40.08
N LEU A 277 1.74 12.61 -41.05
CA LEU A 277 0.45 11.91 -41.08
C LEU A 277 0.40 11.03 -42.31
N ASP A 278 -0.26 9.87 -42.21
CA ASP A 278 -0.70 9.13 -43.39
C ASP A 278 -2.03 9.72 -43.88
N PRO A 279 -2.12 10.25 -45.11
CA PRO A 279 -3.36 10.84 -45.63
C PRO A 279 -4.49 9.84 -45.86
N LYS A 280 -4.22 8.52 -45.83
CA LYS A 280 -5.23 7.49 -46.08
C LYS A 280 -6.12 7.24 -44.87
N ASP A 281 -5.53 7.21 -43.67
CA ASP A 281 -6.23 6.90 -42.42
C ASP A 281 -6.08 7.99 -41.35
N ASN A 282 -5.37 9.08 -41.65
CA ASN A 282 -5.02 10.17 -40.75
C ASN A 282 -4.22 9.72 -39.52
N GLY A 283 -3.56 8.56 -39.58
CA GLY A 283 -2.67 8.07 -38.53
C GLY A 283 -1.45 8.98 -38.40
N VAL A 284 -1.10 9.34 -37.16
CA VAL A 284 0.14 10.07 -36.86
C VAL A 284 1.30 9.09 -36.91
N LEU A 285 2.15 9.20 -37.93
CA LEU A 285 3.34 8.37 -38.09
C LEU A 285 4.50 8.90 -37.27
N THR A 286 4.58 10.22 -37.10
CA THR A 286 5.64 10.87 -36.32
C THR A 286 5.12 12.18 -35.76
N MET A 287 5.49 12.46 -34.51
CA MET A 287 5.26 13.74 -33.86
C MET A 287 6.51 14.07 -33.03
N ALA A 288 7.46 14.79 -33.64
CA ALA A 288 8.70 15.16 -32.98
C ALA A 288 8.64 16.61 -32.51
N SER A 289 9.17 16.89 -31.32
CA SER A 289 9.39 18.25 -30.81
C SER A 289 10.78 18.35 -30.21
N SER A 290 11.46 19.47 -30.48
CA SER A 290 12.81 19.77 -30.01
C SER A 290 12.86 21.20 -29.45
N PRO A 291 13.58 21.44 -28.33
CA PRO A 291 14.38 20.47 -27.56
C PRO A 291 13.50 19.46 -26.82
N SER A 292 14.05 18.27 -26.57
CA SER A 292 13.41 17.22 -25.79
C SER A 292 14.20 16.92 -24.51
N TYR A 293 13.75 15.93 -23.73
CA TYR A 293 14.35 15.52 -22.46
C TYR A 293 14.08 14.05 -22.19
N ASP A 294 14.94 13.37 -21.42
CA ASP A 294 14.76 11.95 -21.06
C ASP A 294 13.62 11.75 -20.04
N PRO A 295 12.63 10.89 -20.31
CA PRO A 295 11.53 10.60 -19.40
C PRO A 295 11.83 9.57 -18.28
N ASN A 296 12.99 8.91 -18.25
CA ASN A 296 13.30 7.79 -17.34
C ASN A 296 13.72 8.16 -15.90
#